data_AF-A0A2B5W8H1-F1
#
_entry.id   AF-A0A2B5W8H1-F1
#
_cell.length_a   1.000
_cell.length_b   1.000
_cell.length_c   1.000
_cell.angle_alpha   90.00
_cell.angle_beta   90.00
_cell.angle_gamma   90.00
#
_symmetry.space_group_name_H-M   'P 1'
#
loop_
_entity.id
_entity.type
_entity.pdbx_description
1 polymer ?
#
loop_
_entity_poly.entity_id
_entity_poly.type
_entity_poly.pdbx_seq_one_letter_code
_entity_poly.pdbx_strand_id
1 'polypeptide(L)'
;MRSSSRKLTNFNCGAQAPSTLPALGFAFNATSPQFATLFTPLLLPSTGPNPNITVPVINDTISTGTGIRIQVAGIYQISYTLTISLDNVPLAPEAARFFLTLNSSTNIIAGSGTAVRSNIIGTGEVDVSSGVILINLNPGDLIQIVPVEVIGTVDIRSAALTVAQIR
;
A
#
# COMPACT_ATOMS: atom_id res chain seq x y z
N MET A 1 -19.16 -25.12 -43.98
CA MET A 1 -19.14 -25.08 -42.50
C MET A 1 -17.71 -25.26 -42.01
N ARG A 2 -17.05 -24.19 -41.50
CA ARG A 2 -15.72 -24.28 -40.89
C ARG A 2 -15.88 -24.15 -39.38
N SER A 3 -15.65 -25.23 -38.66
CA SER A 3 -15.64 -25.27 -37.19
C SER A 3 -14.32 -24.67 -36.69
N SER A 4 -14.41 -23.64 -35.84
CA SER A 4 -13.27 -22.99 -35.19
C SER A 4 -13.08 -23.60 -33.80
N SER A 5 -12.02 -24.38 -33.62
CA SER A 5 -11.64 -24.94 -32.32
C SER A 5 -10.94 -23.86 -31.47
N ARG A 6 -11.70 -23.13 -30.65
CA ARG A 6 -11.13 -22.24 -29.63
C ARG A 6 -10.41 -23.08 -28.56
N LYS A 7 -9.09 -22.89 -28.43
CA LYS A 7 -8.32 -23.37 -27.27
C LYS A 7 -8.81 -22.61 -26.04
N LEU A 8 -9.47 -23.31 -25.11
CA LEU A 8 -9.66 -22.80 -23.76
C LEU A 8 -8.31 -22.76 -23.06
N THR A 9 -7.82 -21.56 -22.77
CA THR A 9 -6.75 -21.35 -21.78
C THR A 9 -7.31 -21.72 -20.41
N ASN A 10 -6.82 -22.84 -19.87
CA ASN A 10 -7.07 -23.21 -18.48
C ASN A 10 -6.53 -22.10 -17.58
N PHE A 11 -7.42 -21.30 -16.99
CA PHE A 11 -7.07 -20.46 -15.86
C PHE A 11 -6.76 -21.38 -14.69
N ASN A 12 -5.50 -21.38 -14.26
CA ASN A 12 -5.06 -22.18 -13.15
C ASN A 12 -5.58 -21.52 -11.86
N CYS A 13 -6.80 -21.86 -11.44
CA CYS A 13 -7.43 -21.42 -10.18
C CYS A 13 -6.85 -22.15 -8.95
N GLY A 14 -5.63 -22.66 -9.03
CA GLY A 14 -4.92 -23.18 -7.86
C GLY A 14 -4.52 -22.01 -6.96
N ALA A 15 -4.77 -22.13 -5.65
CA ALA A 15 -4.22 -21.21 -4.67
C ALA A 15 -2.69 -21.24 -4.81
N GLN A 16 -2.13 -20.18 -5.41
CA GLN A 16 -0.69 -20.03 -5.53
C GLN A 16 -0.13 -19.90 -4.12
N ALA A 17 0.92 -20.68 -3.83
CA ALA A 17 1.64 -20.54 -2.58
C ALA A 17 2.09 -19.08 -2.46
N PRO A 18 1.84 -18.42 -1.32
CA PRO A 18 2.23 -17.03 -1.16
C PRO A 18 3.73 -16.92 -1.39
N SER A 19 4.12 -16.05 -2.33
CA SER A 19 5.52 -15.85 -2.68
C SER A 19 6.24 -15.25 -1.49
N THR A 20 7.22 -15.97 -0.93
CA THR A 20 8.20 -15.44 0.03
C THR A 20 9.10 -14.47 -0.72
N LEU A 21 8.62 -13.23 -0.84
CA LEU A 21 9.34 -12.18 -1.51
C LEU A 21 10.04 -11.34 -0.45
N PRO A 22 11.18 -10.76 -0.81
CA PRO A 22 11.83 -9.86 0.09
C PRO A 22 10.99 -8.60 0.30
N ALA A 23 10.50 -8.40 1.52
CA ALA A 23 9.81 -7.18 1.90
C ALA A 23 10.77 -6.01 1.78
N LEU A 24 10.52 -5.22 0.75
CA LEU A 24 10.78 -3.79 0.69
C LEU A 24 9.55 -3.22 0.01
N GLY A 25 8.87 -2.27 0.66
CA GLY A 25 8.02 -1.29 -0.01
C GLY A 25 7.26 -1.79 -1.23
N PHE A 26 6.05 -2.34 -1.12
CA PHE A 26 5.22 -2.52 -2.32
C PHE A 26 4.96 -1.14 -2.92
N ALA A 27 5.78 -0.75 -3.90
CA ALA A 27 5.73 0.52 -4.56
C ALA A 27 4.92 0.34 -5.84
N PHE A 28 3.65 0.77 -5.83
CA PHE A 28 2.98 0.94 -7.11
C PHE A 28 3.28 2.34 -7.62
N ASN A 29 3.68 2.43 -8.89
CA ASN A 29 3.56 3.64 -9.68
C ASN A 29 2.37 3.39 -10.60
N ALA A 30 1.26 4.06 -10.33
CA ALA A 30 0.03 3.82 -11.04
C ALA A 30 0.11 4.46 -12.43
N THR A 31 0.07 3.64 -13.49
CA THR A 31 -0.30 4.14 -14.81
C THR A 31 -1.77 4.59 -14.89
N SER A 32 -2.57 4.28 -13.85
CA SER A 32 -3.99 4.64 -13.70
C SER A 32 -4.31 5.07 -12.26
N PRO A 33 -5.10 6.14 -12.03
CA PRO A 33 -5.47 6.65 -10.71
C PRO A 33 -5.99 5.59 -9.73
N GLN A 34 -5.57 5.65 -8.46
CA GLN A 34 -6.20 4.91 -7.37
C GLN A 34 -6.86 5.87 -6.40
N PHE A 35 -8.19 5.92 -6.41
CA PHE A 35 -8.94 6.80 -5.51
C PHE A 35 -9.05 6.23 -4.09
N ALA A 36 -8.69 7.04 -3.10
CA ALA A 36 -8.80 6.67 -1.69
C ALA A 36 -10.28 6.52 -1.29
N THR A 37 -10.60 5.42 -0.61
CA THR A 37 -11.93 5.17 -0.05
C THR A 37 -11.82 4.97 1.45
N LEU A 38 -12.72 5.58 2.21
CA LEU A 38 -12.72 5.54 3.67
C LEU A 38 -12.68 4.10 4.19
N PHE A 39 -11.73 3.82 5.11
CA PHE A 39 -11.47 2.51 5.73
C PHE A 39 -11.19 1.35 4.77
N THR A 40 -10.89 1.64 3.50
CA THR A 40 -10.52 0.64 2.51
C THR A 40 -9.01 0.67 2.32
N PRO A 41 -8.29 -0.42 2.61
CA PRO A 41 -6.85 -0.49 2.42
C PRO A 41 -6.43 -0.13 0.99
N LEU A 42 -5.33 0.60 0.85
CA LEU A 42 -4.77 0.89 -0.45
C LEU A 42 -4.29 -0.41 -1.12
N LEU A 43 -4.57 -0.55 -2.42
CA LEU A 43 -3.99 -1.60 -3.23
C LEU A 43 -2.49 -1.35 -3.39
N LEU A 44 -1.70 -2.39 -3.18
CA LEU A 44 -0.25 -2.42 -3.26
C LEU A 44 0.18 -3.60 -4.17
N PRO A 45 -0.11 -3.53 -5.49
CA PRO A 45 0.00 -4.67 -6.40
C PRO A 45 1.43 -5.05 -6.78
N SER A 46 2.40 -4.13 -6.65
CA SER A 46 3.77 -4.31 -7.13
C SER A 46 4.65 -4.94 -6.08
N THR A 47 5.03 -6.20 -6.28
CA THR A 47 5.83 -6.98 -5.34
C THR A 47 7.35 -6.88 -5.50
N GLY A 48 7.81 -5.97 -6.35
CA GLY A 48 9.22 -5.72 -6.56
C GLY A 48 9.80 -4.84 -5.45
N PRO A 49 10.97 -5.19 -4.87
CA PRO A 49 11.69 -4.27 -4.00
C PRO A 49 12.05 -3.00 -4.78
N ASN A 50 11.92 -1.82 -4.17
CA ASN A 50 12.38 -0.58 -4.79
C ASN A 50 13.90 -0.68 -5.06
N PRO A 51 14.35 -0.74 -6.33
CA PRO A 51 15.76 -0.99 -6.66
C PRO A 51 16.66 0.19 -6.27
N ASN A 52 16.09 1.35 -5.93
CA ASN A 52 16.84 2.55 -5.56
C ASN A 52 17.05 2.72 -4.06
N ILE A 53 16.62 1.76 -3.22
CA ILE A 53 16.77 1.83 -1.76
C ILE A 53 17.62 0.67 -1.26
N THR A 54 18.80 0.99 -0.70
CA THR A 54 19.80 0.05 -0.15
C THR A 54 19.39 -0.45 1.25
N VAL A 55 18.20 -1.03 1.39
CA VAL A 55 17.70 -1.57 2.66
C VAL A 55 17.67 -3.12 2.57
N PRO A 56 17.93 -3.85 3.67
CA PRO A 56 17.86 -5.31 3.67
C PRO A 56 16.52 -5.84 3.18
N VAL A 57 16.62 -6.72 2.19
CA VAL A 57 15.58 -7.51 1.51
C VAL A 57 15.08 -8.59 2.50
N ILE A 58 13.85 -8.47 3.03
CA ILE A 58 13.35 -9.36 4.11
C ILE A 58 12.53 -10.53 3.59
N ASN A 59 13.08 -11.74 3.61
CA ASN A 59 12.43 -12.95 3.11
C ASN A 59 11.28 -13.49 3.98
N ASP A 60 11.00 -12.86 5.13
CA ASP A 60 10.06 -13.31 6.15
C ASP A 60 8.73 -12.55 6.15
N THR A 61 8.29 -12.12 4.96
CA THR A 61 6.99 -11.49 4.78
C THR A 61 6.33 -11.91 3.47
N ILE A 62 5.03 -11.66 3.36
CA ILE A 62 4.20 -11.99 2.20
C ILE A 62 3.37 -10.77 1.79
N SER A 63 3.34 -10.45 0.49
CA SER A 63 2.35 -9.51 -0.05
C SER A 63 0.95 -10.08 0.02
N THR A 64 -0.02 -9.29 0.48
CA THR A 64 -1.45 -9.61 0.31
C THR A 64 -2.09 -8.84 -0.84
N GLY A 65 -1.32 -8.04 -1.58
CA GLY A 65 -1.83 -7.09 -2.56
C GLY A 65 -2.45 -5.82 -1.96
N THR A 66 -2.68 -5.76 -0.65
CA THR A 66 -3.19 -4.57 0.07
C THR A 66 -2.38 -4.28 1.35
N GLY A 67 -1.24 -4.95 1.50
CA GLY A 67 -0.45 -4.92 2.72
C GLY A 67 0.67 -5.98 2.74
N ILE A 68 1.37 -6.01 3.87
CA ILE A 68 2.44 -6.95 4.19
C ILE A 68 2.02 -7.82 5.36
N ARG A 69 2.02 -9.14 5.16
CA ARG A 69 1.82 -10.13 6.22
C ARG A 69 3.16 -10.64 6.72
N ILE A 70 3.32 -10.66 8.03
CA ILE A 70 4.53 -11.12 8.73
C ILE A 70 4.57 -12.65 8.79
N GLN A 71 5.75 -13.26 8.61
CA GLN A 71 5.97 -14.71 8.74
C GLN A 71 6.76 -15.08 9.99
N VAL A 72 7.65 -14.21 10.47
CA VAL A 72 8.51 -14.48 11.62
C VAL A 72 8.28 -13.43 12.72
N ALA A 73 8.19 -13.87 13.97
CA ALA A 73 8.07 -12.95 15.11
C ALA A 73 9.34 -12.11 15.25
N GLY A 74 9.18 -10.82 15.57
CA GLY A 74 10.35 -9.95 15.74
C GLY A 74 9.99 -8.50 15.99
N ILE A 75 11.03 -7.67 16.08
CA ILE A 75 10.90 -6.22 16.12
C ILE A 75 11.03 -5.69 14.70
N TYR A 76 10.03 -4.93 14.28
CA TYR A 76 9.94 -4.37 12.94
C TYR A 76 9.95 -2.85 12.98
N GLN A 77 10.68 -2.26 12.03
CA GLN A 77 10.61 -0.88 11.64
C GLN A 77 9.60 -0.74 10.49
N ILE A 78 8.55 0.04 10.66
CA ILE A 78 7.52 0.24 9.64
C ILE A 78 7.35 1.72 9.30
N SER A 79 7.07 2.00 8.03
CA SER A 79 6.72 3.34 7.53
C SER A 79 6.03 3.23 6.18
N TYR A 80 5.43 4.33 5.70
CA TYR A 80 4.94 4.41 4.34
C TYR A 80 5.20 5.79 3.71
N THR A 81 5.16 5.80 2.38
CA THR A 81 5.14 7.02 1.57
C THR A 81 3.98 6.97 0.60
N LEU A 82 3.41 8.13 0.27
CA LEU A 82 2.33 8.32 -0.69
C LEU A 82 2.67 9.48 -1.61
N THR A 83 2.28 9.38 -2.87
CA THR A 83 2.21 10.50 -3.80
C THR A 83 0.76 10.69 -4.17
N ILE A 84 0.25 11.89 -3.94
CA ILE A 84 -1.16 12.25 -4.12
C ILE A 84 -1.22 13.30 -5.22
N SER A 85 -1.99 13.03 -6.28
CA SER A 85 -2.19 14.00 -7.33
C SER A 85 -3.27 15.00 -6.91
N LEU A 86 -2.97 16.28 -7.13
CA LEU A 86 -3.96 17.36 -7.09
C LEU A 86 -4.42 17.74 -8.50
N ASP A 87 -3.88 17.09 -9.54
CA ASP A 87 -4.29 17.33 -10.92
C ASP A 87 -5.68 16.78 -11.19
N ASN A 88 -6.44 17.49 -12.02
CA ASN A 88 -7.79 17.11 -12.45
C ASN A 88 -8.81 16.97 -11.31
N VAL A 89 -8.56 17.60 -10.16
CA VAL A 89 -9.54 17.72 -9.08
C VAL A 89 -10.63 18.72 -9.50
N PRO A 90 -11.88 18.28 -9.74
CA PRO A 90 -12.93 19.16 -10.25
C PRO A 90 -13.52 20.07 -9.16
N LEU A 91 -13.29 19.77 -7.87
CA LEU A 91 -13.82 20.51 -6.73
C LEU A 91 -12.84 20.48 -5.53
N ALA A 92 -12.38 21.65 -5.08
CA ALA A 92 -11.85 21.83 -3.71
C ALA A 92 -13.03 22.06 -2.74
N PRO A 93 -12.93 21.70 -1.43
CA PRO A 93 -11.76 21.23 -0.69
C PRO A 93 -11.59 19.71 -0.68
N GLU A 94 -10.32 19.27 -0.66
CA GLU A 94 -9.94 17.88 -0.47
C GLU A 94 -9.13 17.71 0.79
N ALA A 95 -9.41 16.65 1.53
CA ALA A 95 -8.63 16.28 2.71
C ALA A 95 -8.58 14.77 2.83
N ALA A 96 -7.43 14.25 3.20
CA ALA A 96 -7.35 12.87 3.63
C ALA A 96 -6.38 12.68 4.79
N ARG A 97 -6.68 11.68 5.61
CA ARG A 97 -5.78 11.18 6.64
C ARG A 97 -5.52 9.72 6.40
N PHE A 98 -4.26 9.33 6.45
CA PHE A 98 -3.82 7.96 6.25
C PHE A 98 -3.13 7.45 7.50
N PHE A 99 -3.31 6.18 7.80
CA PHE A 99 -2.65 5.50 8.89
C PHE A 99 -2.16 4.12 8.45
N LEU A 100 -1.17 3.61 9.17
CA LEU A 100 -0.91 2.18 9.20
C LEU A 100 -1.92 1.50 10.11
N THR A 101 -2.40 0.34 9.71
CA THR A 101 -3.30 -0.48 10.51
C THR A 101 -2.75 -1.88 10.71
N LEU A 102 -3.11 -2.50 11.83
CA LEU A 102 -2.71 -3.86 12.20
C LEU A 102 -3.91 -4.80 12.18
N ASN A 103 -3.90 -5.80 11.28
CA ASN A 103 -4.89 -6.87 11.12
C ASN A 103 -6.31 -6.46 10.67
N SER A 104 -6.78 -5.27 11.03
CA SER A 104 -8.08 -4.71 10.66
C SER A 104 -7.90 -3.26 10.21
N SER A 105 -8.69 -2.80 9.25
CA SER A 105 -8.65 -1.43 8.73
C SER A 105 -9.03 -0.35 9.74
N THR A 106 -9.56 -0.76 10.91
CA THR A 106 -9.91 0.14 12.01
C THR A 106 -8.92 0.11 13.18
N ASN A 107 -7.99 -0.85 13.19
CA ASN A 107 -7.00 -0.99 14.25
C ASN A 107 -5.74 -0.19 13.90
N ILE A 108 -5.79 1.11 14.20
CA ILE A 108 -4.77 2.09 13.84
C ILE A 108 -3.50 1.91 14.68
N ILE A 109 -2.34 1.92 14.03
CA ILE A 109 -1.03 2.02 14.68
C ILE A 109 -0.76 3.48 15.00
N ALA A 110 -0.73 3.83 16.30
CA ALA A 110 -0.48 5.18 16.76
C ALA A 110 0.87 5.73 16.25
N GLY A 111 0.91 7.02 15.91
CA GLY A 111 2.12 7.67 15.39
C GLY A 111 2.38 7.47 13.89
N SER A 112 1.57 6.67 13.19
CA SER A 112 1.68 6.45 11.73
C SER A 112 0.89 7.45 10.88
N GLY A 113 0.13 8.33 11.53
CA GLY A 113 -0.79 9.24 10.87
C GLY A 113 -0.09 10.24 9.95
N THR A 114 -0.61 10.40 8.75
CA THR A 114 -0.28 11.54 7.87
C THR A 114 -1.58 12.19 7.40
N ALA A 115 -1.50 13.47 7.03
CA ALA A 115 -2.64 14.22 6.56
C ALA A 115 -2.25 15.09 5.37
N VAL A 116 -3.13 15.15 4.38
CA VAL A 116 -3.06 16.09 3.26
C VAL A 116 -4.35 16.91 3.25
N ARG A 117 -4.24 18.20 2.94
CA ARG A 117 -5.39 19.07 2.75
C ARG A 117 -5.09 20.09 1.66
N SER A 118 -6.01 20.23 0.72
CA SER A 118 -6.04 21.35 -0.22
C SER A 118 -7.38 22.06 -0.12
N ASN A 119 -7.34 23.38 -0.01
CA ASN A 119 -8.51 24.26 -0.03
C ASN A 119 -8.63 25.05 -1.36
N ILE A 120 -7.69 24.84 -2.28
CA ILE A 120 -7.67 25.48 -3.59
C ILE A 120 -7.54 24.41 -4.68
N ILE A 121 -8.11 24.69 -5.84
CA ILE A 121 -7.83 23.87 -7.02
C ILE A 121 -6.37 24.14 -7.39
N GLY A 122 -5.58 23.08 -7.44
CA GLY A 122 -4.15 23.13 -7.74
C GLY A 122 -3.82 22.20 -8.90
N THR A 123 -2.57 22.28 -9.34
CA THR A 123 -1.96 21.30 -10.24
C THR A 123 -0.68 20.81 -9.60
N GLY A 124 -0.33 19.54 -9.81
CA GLY A 124 0.87 18.89 -9.31
C GLY A 124 0.58 17.76 -8.33
N GLU A 125 1.63 17.35 -7.62
CA GLU A 125 1.62 16.19 -6.74
C GLU A 125 2.13 16.58 -5.34
N VAL A 126 1.62 15.88 -4.34
CA VAL A 126 2.06 16.00 -2.95
C VAL A 126 2.62 14.66 -2.51
N ASP A 127 3.89 14.67 -2.13
CA ASP A 127 4.54 13.53 -1.49
C ASP A 127 4.37 13.62 0.03
N VAL A 128 3.92 12.52 0.62
CA VAL A 128 3.65 12.39 2.05
C VAL A 128 4.43 11.20 2.57
N SER A 129 5.20 11.39 3.63
CA SER A 129 5.90 10.31 4.33
C SER A 129 5.40 10.20 5.75
N SER A 130 5.16 8.98 6.22
CA SER A 130 4.93 8.73 7.63
C SER A 130 6.24 8.82 8.41
N GLY A 131 6.11 8.97 9.73
CA GLY A 131 7.19 8.65 10.64
C GLY A 131 7.59 7.17 10.58
N VAL A 132 8.77 6.88 11.10
CA VAL A 132 9.27 5.52 11.29
C VAL A 132 8.82 5.01 12.66
N ILE A 133 8.26 3.80 12.70
CA ILE A 133 7.70 3.21 13.92
C ILE A 133 8.39 1.87 14.19
N LEU A 134 8.75 1.64 15.45
CA LEU A 134 9.22 0.36 15.93
C LEU A 134 8.07 -0.39 16.61
N ILE A 135 7.81 -1.63 16.20
CA ILE A 135 6.70 -2.43 16.71
C ILE A 135 7.07 -3.91 16.78
N ASN A 136 6.61 -4.60 17.82
CA ASN A 136 6.67 -6.06 17.89
C ASN A 136 5.55 -6.64 17.02
N LEU A 137 5.90 -7.52 16.09
CA LEU A 137 4.93 -8.22 15.23
C LEU A 137 5.11 -9.72 15.37
N ASN A 138 4.00 -10.44 15.21
CA ASN A 138 3.91 -11.88 15.26
C ASN A 138 3.60 -12.46 13.86
N PRO A 139 3.90 -13.74 13.64
CA PRO A 139 3.49 -14.43 12.42
C PRO A 139 1.98 -14.30 12.20
N GLY A 140 1.60 -13.92 10.99
CA GLY A 140 0.21 -13.71 10.59
C GLY A 140 -0.26 -12.26 10.71
N ASP A 141 0.46 -11.39 11.44
CA ASP A 141 0.13 -9.97 11.52
C ASP A 141 0.19 -9.31 10.14
N LEU A 142 -0.80 -8.47 9.84
CA LEU A 142 -0.96 -7.78 8.57
C LEU A 142 -0.88 -6.27 8.76
N ILE A 143 0.06 -5.63 8.06
CA ILE A 143 0.23 -4.18 8.02
C ILE A 143 -0.32 -3.63 6.72
N GLN A 144 -1.15 -2.59 6.79
CA GLN A 144 -1.79 -1.96 5.63
C GLN A 144 -1.77 -0.45 5.75
N ILE A 145 -1.87 0.27 4.62
CA ILE A 145 -2.11 1.71 4.59
C ILE A 145 -3.60 1.93 4.38
N VAL A 146 -4.24 2.68 5.28
CA VAL A 146 -5.69 2.88 5.26
C VAL A 146 -6.03 4.37 5.35
N PRO A 147 -6.87 4.90 4.44
CA PRO A 147 -7.49 6.20 4.58
C PRO A 147 -8.53 6.16 5.69
N VAL A 148 -8.40 7.01 6.72
CA VAL A 148 -9.35 7.11 7.85
C VAL A 148 -10.18 8.39 7.82
N GLU A 149 -9.85 9.30 6.91
CA GLU A 149 -10.61 10.49 6.58
C GLU A 149 -10.42 10.71 5.07
N VAL A 150 -11.52 10.94 4.34
CA VAL A 150 -11.49 11.30 2.91
C VAL A 150 -12.62 12.30 2.68
N ILE A 151 -12.26 13.50 2.23
CA ILE A 151 -13.17 14.57 1.80
C ILE A 151 -12.76 14.89 0.37
N GLY A 152 -13.71 14.89 -0.58
CA GLY A 152 -13.41 15.09 -2.00
C GLY A 152 -12.85 13.84 -2.69
N THR A 153 -12.07 14.03 -3.76
CA THR A 153 -11.53 12.95 -4.61
C THR A 153 -10.02 12.85 -4.45
N VAL A 154 -9.55 12.00 -3.54
CA VAL A 154 -8.11 11.85 -3.30
C VAL A 154 -7.50 10.79 -4.22
N ASP A 155 -6.77 11.22 -5.23
CA ASP A 155 -6.08 10.38 -6.23
C ASP A 155 -4.65 10.01 -5.76
N ILE A 156 -4.42 8.73 -5.47
CA ILE A 156 -3.12 8.19 -5.10
C ILE A 156 -2.40 7.69 -6.37
N ARG A 157 -1.25 8.30 -6.67
CA ARG A 157 -0.39 7.95 -7.82
C ARG A 157 0.69 6.96 -7.47
N SER A 158 1.19 7.02 -6.24
CA SER A 158 2.05 5.97 -5.72
C SER A 158 1.88 5.81 -4.23
N ALA A 159 2.14 4.61 -3.76
CA ALA A 159 2.31 4.30 -2.35
C ALA A 159 3.41 3.28 -2.19
N ALA A 160 4.19 3.37 -1.11
CA ALA A 160 5.15 2.35 -0.71
C ALA A 160 5.04 2.07 0.79
N LEU A 161 4.85 0.80 1.16
CA LEU A 161 4.81 0.34 2.56
C LEU A 161 6.11 -0.38 2.93
N THR A 162 6.95 0.26 3.74
CA THR A 162 8.24 -0.31 4.18
C THR A 162 8.06 -1.08 5.47
N VAL A 163 8.54 -2.33 5.51
CA VAL A 163 8.56 -3.19 6.70
C VAL A 163 9.94 -3.84 6.82
N ALA A 164 10.69 -3.31 7.79
CA ALA A 164 12.04 -3.57 8.28
C ALA A 164 12.23 -4.54 9.46
N GLN A 165 12.49 -5.85 9.38
CA GLN A 165 12.86 -6.59 10.60
C GLN A 165 14.25 -6.15 11.08
N ILE A 166 14.37 -5.78 12.36
CA ILE A 166 15.63 -5.33 12.97
C ILE A 166 16.09 -6.22 14.13
N ARG A 167 15.22 -7.08 14.66
CA ARG A 167 15.55 -8.03 15.73
C ARG A 167 14.62 -9.23 15.75
#